data_AF-A0A133U9D4-F1
#
_entry.id   AF-A0A133U9D4-F1
#
_cell.length_a   1.000
_cell.length_b   1.000
_cell.length_c   1.000
_cell.angle_alpha   90.00
_cell.angle_beta   90.00
_cell.angle_gamma   90.00
#
_symmetry.space_group_name_H-M   'P 1'
#
loop_
_entity.id
_entity.type
_entity.pdbx_description
1 polymer ?
#
loop_
_entity_poly.entity_id
_entity_poly.type
_entity_poly.pdbx_seq_one_letter_code
_entity_poly.pdbx_strand_id
1 'polypeptide(L)' 'MKFDEIASLSEKLSETDSRNEKIGLISDFLKSLRPEDLTRACRMIIGRAFPKSSQKKRRFLRNPS' A
#
# COMPACT_ATOMS: atom_id res chain seq x y z
N MET A 1 -2.52 -4.60 11.77
CA MET A 1 -1.48 -4.69 10.71
C MET A 1 -0.30 -3.79 11.05
N LYS A 2 0.92 -4.33 10.95
CA LYS A 2 2.19 -3.61 11.14
C LYS A 2 2.74 -3.11 9.79
N PHE A 3 3.71 -2.19 9.85
CA PHE A 3 4.28 -1.59 8.64
C PHE A 3 5.25 -2.52 7.89
N ASP A 4 5.99 -3.33 8.64
CA ASP A 4 6.89 -4.37 8.11
C ASP A 4 6.15 -5.33 7.16
N GLU A 5 4.92 -5.73 7.49
CA GLU A 5 4.09 -6.61 6.66
C GLU A 5 3.85 -6.02 5.25
N ILE A 6 3.64 -4.70 5.15
CA ILE A 6 3.47 -4.01 3.86
C ILE A 6 4.81 -3.82 3.14
N ALA A 7 5.88 -3.53 3.87
CA ALA A 7 7.21 -3.38 3.29
C ALA A 7 7.65 -4.70 2.63
N SER A 8 7.47 -5.83 3.32
CA SER A 8 7.75 -7.17 2.79
C SER A 8 6.86 -7.54 1.61
N LEU A 9 5.57 -7.15 1.61
CA LEU A 9 4.72 -7.33 0.44
C LEU A 9 5.24 -6.52 -0.76
N SER A 10 5.66 -5.27 -0.51
CA SER A 10 6.12 -4.35 -1.56
C SER A 10 7.42 -4.85 -2.21
N GLU A 11 8.33 -5.40 -1.42
CA GLU A 11 9.56 -6.04 -1.88
C GLU A 11 9.25 -7.25 -2.78
N LYS A 12 8.41 -8.18 -2.30
CA LYS A 12 7.96 -9.34 -3.11
C LYS A 12 7.29 -8.92 -4.42
N LEU A 13 6.46 -7.87 -4.39
CA LEU A 13 5.81 -7.34 -5.59
C LEU A 13 6.78 -6.69 -6.58
N SER A 14 7.93 -6.20 -6.11
CA SER A 14 8.98 -5.64 -6.95
C SER A 14 9.84 -6.70 -7.63
N GLU A 15 10.03 -7.85 -6.98
CA GLU A 15 10.77 -9.00 -7.52
C GLU A 15 9.92 -9.89 -8.44
N THR A 16 8.60 -9.76 -8.37
CA THR A 16 7.67 -10.50 -9.22
C THR A 16 7.47 -9.75 -10.55
N ASP A 17 7.56 -10.42 -11.70
CA ASP A 17 7.23 -9.81 -13.00
C ASP A 17 5.81 -10.15 -13.47
N SER A 18 5.30 -11.32 -13.08
CA SER A 18 3.98 -11.80 -13.48
C SER A 18 2.85 -11.02 -12.80
N ARG A 19 1.98 -10.40 -13.61
CA ARG A 19 0.79 -9.70 -13.11
C ARG A 19 -0.12 -10.62 -12.29
N ASN A 20 -0.29 -11.86 -12.71
CA ASN A 20 -1.18 -12.81 -12.02
C ASN A 20 -0.62 -13.20 -10.65
N GLU A 21 0.69 -13.36 -10.54
CA GLU A 21 1.35 -13.63 -9.25
C GLU A 21 1.24 -12.42 -8.32
N LYS A 22 1.42 -11.19 -8.82
CA LYS A 22 1.16 -9.97 -8.03
C LYS A 22 -0.26 -9.93 -7.47
N ILE A 23 -1.25 -10.28 -8.30
CA ILE A 23 -2.66 -10.34 -7.88
C ILE A 23 -2.84 -11.40 -6.78
N GLY A 24 -2.21 -12.57 -6.92
CA GLY A 24 -2.21 -13.62 -5.89
C GLY A 24 -1.64 -13.12 -4.57
N LEU A 25 -0.42 -12.58 -4.59
CA LEU A 25 0.27 -12.04 -3.41
C LEU A 25 -0.57 -10.97 -2.68
N ILE A 26 -1.17 -10.04 -3.43
CA ILE A 26 -2.04 -9.00 -2.84
C ILE A 26 -3.31 -9.63 -2.27
N SER A 27 -3.94 -10.56 -2.98
CA SER A 27 -5.17 -11.24 -2.53
C SER A 27 -4.94 -12.00 -1.23
N ASP A 28 -3.86 -12.76 -1.15
CA ASP A 28 -3.52 -13.56 0.03
C ASP A 28 -3.16 -12.68 1.22
N PHE A 29 -2.43 -11.59 0.98
CA PHE A 29 -2.19 -10.57 2.00
C PHE A 29 -3.50 -9.98 2.54
N LEU A 30 -4.40 -9.52 1.65
CA LEU A 30 -5.66 -8.90 2.08
C LEU A 30 -6.56 -9.87 2.86
N LYS A 31 -6.60 -11.15 2.48
CA LYS A 31 -7.35 -12.19 3.22
C LYS A 31 -6.81 -12.46 4.62
N SER A 32 -5.51 -12.26 4.84
CA SER A 32 -4.87 -12.43 6.15
C SER A 32 -5.18 -11.29 7.12
N LEU A 33 -5.68 -10.16 6.63
CA LEU A 33 -5.93 -8.97 7.44
C LEU A 33 -7.29 -9.01 8.13
N ARG A 34 -7.33 -8.39 9.31
CA ARG A 34 -8.60 -8.10 9.99
C ARG A 34 -9.39 -7.03 9.20
N PRO A 35 -10.73 -7.08 9.22
CA PRO A 35 -11.56 -6.15 8.44
C PRO A 35 -11.26 -4.66 8.69
N GLU A 36 -10.93 -4.31 9.92
CA GLU A 36 -10.54 -2.95 10.34
C GLU A 36 -9.24 -2.44 9.70
N ASP A 37 -8.31 -3.34 9.36
CA ASP A 37 -7.01 -3.02 8.76
C ASP A 37 -7.09 -2.89 7.23
N LEU A 38 -8.11 -3.48 6.58
CA LEU A 38 -8.25 -3.54 5.11
C LEU A 38 -8.20 -2.17 4.44
N THR A 39 -8.98 -1.21 4.96
CA THR A 39 -9.05 0.14 4.35
C THR A 39 -7.68 0.84 4.38
N ARG A 40 -6.91 0.64 5.46
CA ARG A 40 -5.57 1.20 5.60
C ARG A 40 -4.58 0.49 4.67
N ALA A 41 -4.63 -0.84 4.63
CA ALA A 41 -3.78 -1.67 3.78
C ALA A 41 -3.93 -1.29 2.29
N CYS A 42 -5.17 -1.26 1.78
CA CYS A 42 -5.46 -0.90 0.39
C CYS A 42 -4.89 0.47 0.02
N ARG A 43 -5.00 1.46 0.92
CA ARG A 43 -4.45 2.81 0.72
C ARG A 43 -2.92 2.84 0.65
N MET A 44 -2.27 2.05 1.50
CA MET A 44 -0.80 1.97 1.54
C MET A 44 -0.24 1.24 0.31
N ILE A 45 -0.85 0.13 -0.11
CA ILE A 45 -0.45 -0.63 -1.30
C ILE A 45 -0.51 0.23 -2.57
N ILE A 46 -1.55 1.06 -2.73
CA ILE A 46 -1.66 1.98 -3.88
C ILE A 46 -0.75 3.21 -3.78
N GLY A 47 0.09 3.31 -2.74
CA GLY A 47 0.97 4.45 -2.48
C GLY A 47 0.23 5.75 -2.12
N ARG A 48 -1.03 5.67 -1.69
CA ARG A 48 -1.85 6.85 -1.34
C ARG A 48 -2.37 6.74 0.08
N ALA A 49 -1.66 7.38 1.01
CA ALA A 49 -2.11 7.49 2.40
C ALA A 49 -3.50 8.13 2.55
N PHE A 50 -3.92 8.97 1.58
CA PHE A 50 -5.21 9.64 1.58
C PHE A 50 -5.97 9.46 0.25
N PRO A 51 -7.31 9.41 0.27
CA PRO A 51 -8.12 9.29 -0.95
C PRO A 51 -7.96 10.52 -1.84
N LYS A 52 -8.15 10.36 -3.17
CA LYS A 52 -8.07 11.48 -4.13
C LYS A 52 -8.99 12.66 -3.80
N SER A 53 -10.11 12.40 -3.14
CA SER A 53 -11.09 13.40 -2.69
C SER A 53 -10.65 14.17 -1.43
N SER A 54 -9.58 13.75 -0.76
CA SER A 54 -9.07 14.47 0.40
C SER A 54 -8.17 15.62 -0.03
N GLN A 55 -8.51 16.83 0.40
CA GLN A 55 -7.75 18.07 0.21
C GLN A 55 -6.41 18.09 0.99
N LYS A 56 -6.05 17.03 1.72
CA LYS A 56 -4.75 16.92 2.42
C LYS A 56 -3.63 16.58 1.43
N LYS A 57 -3.28 17.55 0.58
CA LYS A 57 -1.98 17.55 -0.10
C LYS A 57 -0.90 17.58 0.98
N ARG A 58 -0.01 16.59 0.98
CA ARG A 58 1.20 16.55 1.81
C ARG A 58 2.06 17.78 1.48
N ARG A 59 1.84 18.89 2.20
CA ARG A 59 2.55 20.17 2.06
C ARG A 59 3.92 20.11 2.76
N PHE A 60 4.71 19.09 2.43
CA PHE A 60 6.04 18.86 3.00
C PHE A 60 6.96 18.26 1.93
N LEU A 61 7.21 19.01 0.85
CA LEU A 61 8.37 18.88 -0.06
C LEU A 61 8.46 20.15 -0.96
N ARG A 62 8.34 21.35 -0.39
CA ARG A 62 8.86 22.56 -1.05
C ARG A 62 10.06 23.00 -0.22
N ASN A 63 11.25 22.58 -0.64
CA ASN A 63 12.48 23.28 -0.27
C ASN A 63 12.39 24.70 -0.85
N PRO A 64 12.66 25.75 -0.06
CA PRO A 64 13.01 27.03 -0.64
C PRO A 64 14.40 26.89 -1.28
N SER A 65 14.48 27.32 -2.53
CA SER A 65 15.71 27.49 -3.30
C SER A 65 16.65 28.50 -2.65
#